data_AF-A0A8H2WGI9-F1
#
_entry.id   AF-A0A8H2WGI9-F1
#
_cell.length_a   1.000
_cell.length_b   1.000
_cell.length_c   1.000
_cell.angle_alpha   90.00
_cell.angle_beta   90.00
_cell.angle_gamma   90.00
#
_symmetry.space_group_name_H-M   'P 1'
#
loop_
_entity.id
_entity.type
_entity.pdbx_description
1 polymer ?
#
loop_
_entity_poly.entity_id
_entity_poly.type
_entity_poly.pdbx_seq_one_letter_code
_entity_poly.pdbx_strand_id
1 'polypeptide(L)'
;MHASQAIMSLTLQRERFDQLVEFCTFPWILSNAEEKTKDGRWDTLKHLERYRIINRDLGPGLGSVKIGIIGLMSPDTISKTDASAAKTFKLKDMYSTGQHLAKELRSKPHNCDLVFALTHALFSQDVALGSKTLAYTKDRFHELSEKKQELKMVSGIDLIFGGHNHDYFIGSGVNHVYVTGPPNDLPNKWDRLWEDHGLLIVKSGTDFNDLSEVLVELEVSNGVDLKRKVVVKSVNVTRHHMPGWNLNEYESDSRLATMLNNLFEHQVLKPLKTPVARLSRTPQHLLPDMTTDIARQKESVIGNWIADSMVHWFRKHHPCNVIVPKDLIFIMTGGSIRTNSPFGSVIKQGDIIQLLPFDTSLVMCTMTGADIWGVIRAALAGSATYDVSASQSGPDQQKNTKTRTGSGKFPVVSGIRVTWDSKKDGQDRVKTIKLSSNPKSNVVDDKDHTYSVLTHQYLVNAGDGLKSFSNHKELVDTEVPMYKALLEHIRDLSAEDAAGVLVNTFVSPPVGGFPENRNIFSIIGYILSGLSARTQDSNTNDWQDSTNFLESVANPETMVDRVVEATQMRRLPILSFPTAVDNRMQDLALGT
;
A
#
# COMPACT_ATOMS: atom_id res chain seq x y z
N MET A 1 -10.09 16.12 22.42
CA MET A 1 -9.90 14.67 22.16
C MET A 1 -9.40 14.36 20.75
N HIS A 2 -9.92 14.98 19.67
CA HIS A 2 -9.34 14.83 18.31
C HIS A 2 -7.83 15.11 18.21
N ALA A 3 -7.30 16.01 19.04
CA ALA A 3 -5.85 16.23 19.14
C ALA A 3 -5.10 14.97 19.59
N SER A 4 -5.65 14.15 20.48
CA SER A 4 -4.96 13.00 21.07
C SER A 4 -4.80 11.83 20.09
N GLN A 5 -5.78 11.59 19.23
CA GLN A 5 -5.71 10.51 18.21
C GLN A 5 -4.80 10.90 17.04
N ALA A 6 -4.89 12.15 16.56
CA ALA A 6 -3.94 12.66 15.56
C ALA A 6 -2.50 12.66 16.11
N ILE A 7 -2.31 13.00 17.39
CA ILE A 7 -1.00 12.92 18.06
C ILE A 7 -0.50 11.46 18.09
N MET A 8 -1.36 10.47 18.36
CA MET A 8 -0.96 9.06 18.42
C MET A 8 -0.57 8.49 17.05
N SER A 9 -1.33 8.82 16.00
CA SER A 9 -1.03 8.44 14.61
C SER A 9 0.29 9.04 14.10
N LEU A 10 0.47 10.35 14.35
CA LEU A 10 1.71 11.06 14.08
C LEU A 10 2.88 10.46 14.85
N THR A 11 2.65 10.02 16.08
CA THR A 11 3.68 9.39 16.91
C THR A 11 4.11 8.06 16.28
N LEU A 12 3.18 7.21 15.83
CA LEU A 12 3.51 5.94 15.17
C LEU A 12 4.23 6.12 13.84
N GLN A 13 3.81 7.06 13.00
CA GLN A 13 4.48 7.35 11.73
C GLN A 13 5.88 7.95 11.94
N ARG A 14 6.04 8.86 12.91
CA ARG A 14 7.34 9.44 13.27
C ARG A 14 8.28 8.41 13.88
N GLU A 15 7.77 7.55 14.77
CA GLU A 15 8.53 6.42 15.33
C GLU A 15 9.01 5.48 14.23
N ARG A 16 8.17 5.18 13.23
CA ARG A 16 8.58 4.36 12.10
C ARG A 16 9.67 5.04 11.27
N PHE A 17 9.58 6.34 11.03
CA PHE A 17 10.63 7.09 10.36
C PHE A 17 11.94 7.02 11.15
N ASP A 18 11.91 7.23 12.47
CA ASP A 18 13.11 7.17 13.32
C ASP A 18 13.75 5.78 13.28
N GLN A 19 12.95 4.71 13.32
CA GLN A 19 13.45 3.34 13.14
C GLN A 19 14.15 3.15 11.78
N LEU A 20 13.58 3.68 10.70
CA LEU A 20 14.17 3.57 9.36
C LEU A 20 15.52 4.30 9.29
N VAL A 21 15.63 5.48 9.91
CA VAL A 21 16.89 6.22 10.02
C VAL A 21 17.91 5.44 10.84
N GLU A 22 17.51 4.86 11.98
CA GLU A 22 18.38 4.07 12.85
C GLU A 22 18.86 2.76 12.21
N PHE A 23 18.08 2.16 11.31
CA PHE A 23 18.50 0.97 10.56
C PHE A 23 19.50 1.27 9.43
N CYS A 24 19.64 2.52 9.01
CA CYS A 24 20.59 2.89 7.97
C CYS A 24 22.01 3.05 8.54
N THR A 25 22.99 2.47 7.85
CA THR A 25 24.42 2.68 8.15
C THR A 25 25.00 3.95 7.50
N PHE A 26 24.15 4.72 6.82
CA PHE A 26 24.49 5.97 6.16
C PHE A 26 23.62 7.11 6.71
N PRO A 27 24.16 8.35 6.77
CA PRO A 27 23.44 9.47 7.34
C PRO A 27 22.28 9.92 6.45
N TRP A 28 21.16 10.29 7.08
CA TRP A 28 20.05 10.96 6.42
C TRP A 28 20.27 12.47 6.49
N ILE A 29 20.17 13.17 5.36
CA ILE A 29 20.42 14.61 5.28
C ILE A 29 19.12 15.31 4.87
N LEU A 30 18.67 16.24 5.70
CA LEU A 30 17.52 17.10 5.40
C LEU A 30 17.74 18.48 6.00
N SER A 31 18.11 19.42 5.14
CA SER A 31 18.62 20.74 5.49
C SER A 31 17.56 21.81 5.60
N ASN A 32 16.43 21.65 4.91
CA ASN A 32 15.34 22.64 4.87
C ASN A 32 14.11 22.24 5.70
N ALA A 33 14.28 21.36 6.69
CA ALA A 33 13.21 20.98 7.59
C ALA A 33 13.54 21.28 9.05
N GLU A 34 12.52 21.63 9.81
CA GLU A 34 12.61 21.76 11.27
C GLU A 34 11.43 21.05 11.94
N GLU A 35 11.70 20.47 13.09
CA GLU A 35 10.71 19.85 13.97
C GLU A 35 10.53 20.71 15.22
N LYS A 36 9.29 20.78 15.71
CA LYS A 36 8.96 21.51 16.92
C LYS A 36 9.32 20.67 18.13
N THR A 37 10.24 21.15 18.94
CA THR A 37 10.71 20.49 20.16
C THR A 37 9.67 20.60 21.29
N LYS A 38 9.82 19.80 22.35
CA LYS A 38 8.90 19.77 23.51
C LYS A 38 8.76 21.11 24.23
N ASP A 39 9.82 21.93 24.21
CA ASP A 39 9.87 23.30 24.73
C ASP A 39 9.37 24.35 23.73
N GLY A 40 8.84 23.93 22.57
CA GLY A 40 8.19 24.78 21.58
C GLY A 40 9.13 25.48 20.60
N ARG A 41 10.44 25.24 20.67
CA ARG A 41 11.43 25.73 19.70
C ARG A 41 11.38 24.91 18.40
N TRP A 42 11.96 25.44 17.35
CA TRP A 42 12.14 24.73 16.08
C TRP A 42 13.60 24.35 15.94
N ASP A 43 13.89 23.08 15.67
CA ASP A 43 15.25 22.56 15.56
C ASP A 43 15.37 21.54 14.42
N THR A 44 16.59 21.15 14.08
CA THR A 44 16.87 20.07 13.14
C THR A 44 16.22 18.78 13.64
N LEU A 45 15.66 18.00 12.71
CA LEU A 45 15.00 16.73 13.04
C LEU A 45 15.97 15.82 13.79
N LYS A 46 15.46 15.17 14.84
CA LYS A 46 16.20 14.15 15.57
C LYS A 46 16.67 13.06 14.59
N HIS A 47 17.92 12.62 14.73
CA HIS A 47 18.59 11.62 13.89
C HIS A 47 18.95 12.06 12.45
N LEU A 48 18.58 13.27 12.02
CA LEU A 48 18.93 13.80 10.70
C LEU A 48 20.08 14.79 10.78
N GLU A 49 20.95 14.76 9.79
CA GLU A 49 22.02 15.74 9.63
C GLU A 49 21.53 16.94 8.81
N ARG A 50 21.87 18.15 9.27
CA ARG A 50 21.62 19.39 8.52
C ARG A 50 22.44 19.44 7.23
N TYR A 51 23.64 18.88 7.24
CA TYR A 51 24.53 18.71 6.08
C TYR A 51 25.62 17.70 6.43
N ARG A 52 26.25 17.12 5.40
CA ARG A 52 27.43 16.24 5.56
C ARG A 52 28.64 16.87 4.88
N ILE A 53 29.81 16.72 5.48
CA ILE A 53 31.08 17.07 4.83
C ILE A 53 31.87 15.80 4.59
N ILE A 54 32.30 15.60 3.35
CA ILE A 54 33.19 14.51 2.97
C ILE A 54 34.49 15.07 2.41
N ASN A 55 35.60 14.40 2.68
CA ASN A 55 36.88 14.68 2.04
C ASN A 55 37.16 13.59 1.01
N ARG A 56 37.53 13.98 -0.20
CA ARG A 56 37.91 13.07 -1.28
C ARG A 56 39.36 13.33 -1.66
N ASP A 57 40.19 12.31 -1.52
CA ASP A 57 41.55 12.31 -2.05
C ASP A 57 41.46 12.22 -3.58
N LEU A 58 42.14 13.13 -4.27
CA LEU A 58 42.20 13.15 -5.73
C LEU A 58 43.36 12.29 -6.26
N GLY A 59 44.14 11.68 -5.38
CA GLY A 59 45.27 10.83 -5.72
C GLY A 59 46.63 11.56 -5.60
N PRO A 60 47.73 10.82 -5.88
CA PRO A 60 49.08 11.30 -5.63
C PRO A 60 49.38 12.64 -6.33
N GLY A 61 49.74 13.66 -5.55
CA GLY A 61 50.14 14.99 -6.05
C GLY A 61 48.99 15.96 -6.35
N LEU A 62 47.72 15.53 -6.24
CA LEU A 62 46.54 16.37 -6.54
C LEU A 62 45.81 16.88 -5.29
N GLY A 63 46.15 16.34 -4.11
CA GLY A 63 45.59 16.76 -2.83
C GLY A 63 44.18 16.21 -2.58
N SER A 64 43.39 16.93 -1.78
CA SER A 64 42.02 16.51 -1.44
C SER A 64 41.03 17.64 -1.66
N VAL A 65 39.80 17.26 -2.00
CA VAL A 65 38.66 18.17 -2.15
C VAL A 65 37.67 17.92 -1.02
N LYS A 66 37.26 18.99 -0.35
CA LYS A 66 36.23 18.95 0.68
C LYS A 66 34.87 19.29 0.06
N ILE A 67 33.93 18.35 0.16
CA ILE A 67 32.60 18.46 -0.45
C ILE A 67 31.57 18.55 0.67
N GLY A 68 30.82 19.65 0.69
CA GLY A 68 29.61 19.78 1.50
C GLY A 68 28.40 19.21 0.74
N ILE A 69 27.59 18.42 1.43
CA ILE A 69 26.37 17.80 0.89
C ILE A 69 25.19 18.31 1.70
N ILE A 70 24.21 18.92 1.02
CA ILE A 70 22.96 19.40 1.62
C ILE A 70 21.78 18.59 1.07
N GLY A 71 20.75 18.40 1.88
CA GLY A 71 19.53 17.67 1.53
C GLY A 71 18.34 18.64 1.45
N LEU A 72 17.65 18.74 0.31
CA LEU A 72 16.52 19.67 0.17
C LEU A 72 15.26 18.95 -0.30
N MET A 73 14.14 19.22 0.36
CA MET A 73 12.85 18.60 0.06
C MET A 73 11.81 19.63 -0.37
N SER A 74 11.00 19.27 -1.37
CA SER A 74 9.95 20.12 -1.90
C SER A 74 8.84 20.43 -0.87
N PRO A 75 8.24 21.63 -0.92
CA PRO A 75 7.12 22.01 -0.05
C PRO A 75 5.85 21.17 -0.26
N ASP A 76 5.65 20.56 -1.42
CA ASP A 76 4.46 19.76 -1.72
C ASP A 76 4.41 18.45 -0.93
N THR A 77 5.55 17.98 -0.41
CA THR A 77 5.64 16.77 0.41
C THR A 77 4.67 16.81 1.60
N ILE A 78 4.53 17.94 2.30
CA ILE A 78 3.62 18.07 3.46
C ILE A 78 2.16 17.81 3.05
N SER A 79 1.76 18.26 1.87
CA SER A 79 0.40 18.07 1.35
C SER A 79 0.13 16.66 0.83
N LYS A 80 1.20 15.92 0.49
CA LYS A 80 1.14 14.59 -0.12
C LYS A 80 1.36 13.43 0.87
N THR A 81 1.81 13.70 2.09
CA THR A 81 2.04 12.67 3.11
C THR A 81 0.95 12.69 4.18
N ASP A 82 1.04 13.61 5.14
CA ASP A 82 0.04 13.84 6.18
C ASP A 82 -0.07 15.32 6.48
N ALA A 83 -1.22 15.91 6.17
CA ALA A 83 -1.51 17.32 6.43
C ALA A 83 -1.42 17.67 7.93
N SER A 84 -1.56 16.69 8.82
CA SER A 84 -1.47 16.88 10.27
C SER A 84 -0.03 17.09 10.76
N ALA A 85 0.97 16.62 10.01
CA ALA A 85 2.40 16.82 10.30
C ALA A 85 2.81 18.30 10.29
N ALA A 86 2.08 19.17 9.56
CA ALA A 86 2.34 20.60 9.50
C ALA A 86 2.30 21.32 10.88
N LYS A 87 1.74 20.68 11.91
CA LYS A 87 1.68 21.21 13.29
C LYS A 87 3.01 21.09 14.03
N THR A 88 3.81 20.07 13.70
CA THR A 88 5.05 19.72 14.39
C THR A 88 6.26 19.74 13.47
N PHE A 89 6.05 19.85 12.16
CA PHE A 89 7.07 19.86 11.13
C PHE A 89 6.85 21.04 10.18
N LYS A 90 7.92 21.74 9.82
CA LYS A 90 7.85 22.81 8.81
C LYS A 90 9.01 22.70 7.84
N LEU A 91 8.72 23.04 6.58
CA LEU A 91 9.73 23.19 5.54
C LEU A 91 10.07 24.66 5.32
N LYS A 92 11.36 24.95 5.28
CA LYS A 92 11.91 26.21 4.79
C LYS A 92 12.01 26.17 3.27
N ASP A 93 11.99 27.35 2.67
CA ASP A 93 12.21 27.50 1.24
C ASP A 93 13.58 26.89 0.83
N MET A 94 13.55 26.07 -0.21
CA MET A 94 14.73 25.34 -0.68
C MET A 94 15.83 26.29 -1.15
N TYR A 95 15.45 27.37 -1.85
CA TYR A 95 16.42 28.30 -2.43
C TYR A 95 17.19 29.04 -1.35
N SER A 96 16.48 29.73 -0.45
CA SER A 96 17.09 30.48 0.65
C SER A 96 17.94 29.59 1.55
N THR A 97 17.47 28.35 1.80
CA THR A 97 18.24 27.35 2.56
C THR A 97 19.51 26.94 1.82
N GLY A 98 19.40 26.59 0.53
CA GLY A 98 20.53 26.17 -0.31
C GLY A 98 21.59 27.26 -0.45
N GLN A 99 21.17 28.51 -0.68
CA GLN A 99 22.08 29.65 -0.79
C GLN A 99 22.79 29.96 0.53
N HIS A 100 22.06 29.89 1.65
CA HIS A 100 22.62 30.10 2.98
C HIS A 100 23.67 29.03 3.31
N LEU A 101 23.33 27.76 3.11
CA LEU A 101 24.23 26.65 3.42
C LEU A 101 25.44 26.61 2.48
N ALA A 102 25.28 26.93 1.21
CA ALA A 102 26.42 27.06 0.29
C ALA A 102 27.43 28.11 0.77
N LYS A 103 26.94 29.23 1.33
CA LYS A 103 27.80 30.25 1.93
C LYS A 103 28.44 29.78 3.25
N GLU A 104 27.65 29.13 4.11
CA GLU A 104 28.10 28.58 5.41
C GLU A 104 29.22 27.54 5.22
N LEU A 105 29.00 26.55 4.35
CA LEU A 105 29.93 25.46 4.07
C LEU A 105 31.24 25.93 3.45
N ARG A 106 31.21 26.99 2.65
CA ARG A 106 32.41 27.60 2.04
C ARG A 106 33.16 28.51 3.01
N SER A 107 32.54 28.93 4.10
CA SER A 107 33.13 29.81 5.12
C SER A 107 33.86 29.01 6.21
N LYS A 108 34.67 29.70 7.03
CA LYS A 108 35.23 29.10 8.25
C LYS A 108 34.08 28.69 9.20
N PRO A 109 34.19 27.54 9.89
CA PRO A 109 35.36 26.65 9.97
C PRO A 109 35.42 25.59 8.86
N HIS A 110 34.37 25.40 8.07
CA HIS A 110 34.24 24.26 7.16
C HIS A 110 35.20 24.33 5.96
N ASN A 111 35.24 25.47 5.27
CA ASN A 111 36.09 25.70 4.10
C ASN A 111 35.91 24.63 3.01
N CYS A 112 34.67 24.25 2.69
CA CYS A 112 34.37 23.31 1.60
C CYS A 112 34.72 23.92 0.24
N ASP A 113 35.27 23.09 -0.63
CA ASP A 113 35.66 23.45 -1.99
C ASP A 113 34.46 23.33 -2.95
N LEU A 114 33.58 22.35 -2.71
CA LEU A 114 32.35 22.08 -3.45
C LEU A 114 31.15 21.96 -2.50
N VAL A 115 29.96 22.26 -3.04
CA VAL A 115 28.67 22.07 -2.39
C VAL A 115 27.71 21.38 -3.35
N PHE A 116 27.30 20.16 -3.02
CA PHE A 116 26.30 19.39 -3.76
C PHE A 116 24.96 19.41 -3.04
N ALA A 117 23.87 19.52 -3.79
CA ALA A 117 22.53 19.37 -3.27
C ALA A 117 21.94 18.04 -3.70
N LEU A 118 21.57 17.22 -2.72
CA LEU A 118 20.71 16.06 -2.89
C LEU A 118 19.27 16.51 -2.68
N THR A 119 18.41 16.39 -3.69
CA THR A 119 17.05 16.93 -3.64
C THR A 119 15.99 15.85 -3.82
N HIS A 120 14.90 15.99 -3.09
CA HIS A 120 13.65 15.30 -3.36
C HIS A 120 12.59 16.35 -3.71
N ALA A 121 12.66 16.81 -4.96
CA ALA A 121 11.85 17.92 -5.46
C ALA A 121 11.44 17.73 -6.92
N LEU A 122 10.35 18.41 -7.29
CA LEU A 122 9.88 18.46 -8.66
C LEU A 122 10.98 19.05 -9.55
N PHE A 123 11.03 18.59 -10.80
CA PHE A 123 11.95 19.07 -11.82
C PHE A 123 11.99 20.60 -11.91
N SER A 124 10.82 21.26 -11.97
CA SER A 124 10.73 22.72 -12.03
C SER A 124 11.36 23.43 -10.83
N GLN A 125 11.35 22.78 -9.66
CA GLN A 125 11.93 23.31 -8.44
C GLN A 125 13.44 23.09 -8.40
N ASP A 126 13.95 21.99 -8.94
CA ASP A 126 15.39 21.77 -9.12
C ASP A 126 15.99 22.76 -10.12
N VAL A 127 15.28 23.05 -11.23
CA VAL A 127 15.68 24.10 -12.18
C VAL A 127 15.68 25.47 -11.50
N ALA A 128 14.62 25.80 -10.77
CA ALA A 128 14.55 27.07 -10.04
C ALA A 128 15.63 27.19 -8.95
N LEU A 129 15.93 26.09 -8.24
CA LEU A 129 17.03 26.03 -7.28
C LEU A 129 18.36 26.27 -7.98
N GLY A 130 18.70 25.45 -8.98
CA GLY A 130 19.95 25.51 -9.71
C GLY A 130 20.21 26.88 -10.33
N SER A 131 19.20 27.48 -10.96
CA SER A 131 19.31 28.81 -11.55
C SER A 131 19.62 29.88 -10.50
N LYS A 132 18.98 29.83 -9.33
CA LYS A 132 19.17 30.85 -8.30
C LYS A 132 20.43 30.61 -7.46
N THR A 133 20.87 29.37 -7.32
CA THR A 133 22.09 29.00 -6.59
C THR A 133 23.31 28.80 -7.49
N LEU A 134 23.18 29.10 -8.79
CA LEU A 134 24.28 29.14 -9.76
C LEU A 134 25.00 27.78 -9.94
N ALA A 135 24.22 26.71 -10.14
CA ALA A 135 24.73 25.37 -10.43
C ALA A 135 25.10 25.21 -11.92
N TYR A 136 26.15 25.91 -12.33
CA TYR A 136 26.64 25.97 -13.71
C TYR A 136 28.12 25.58 -13.79
N THR A 137 28.59 25.23 -14.99
CA THR A 137 30.02 25.28 -15.29
C THR A 137 30.51 26.73 -15.31
N LYS A 138 31.83 26.92 -15.15
CA LYS A 138 32.47 28.24 -15.23
C LYS A 138 32.11 28.98 -16.52
N ASP A 139 32.23 28.30 -17.67
CA ASP A 139 32.05 28.91 -18.99
C ASP A 139 30.58 29.27 -19.21
N ARG A 140 29.66 28.35 -18.85
CA ARG A 140 28.23 28.60 -18.98
C ARG A 140 27.75 29.76 -18.11
N PHE A 141 28.25 29.85 -16.87
CA PHE A 141 27.93 30.99 -16.01
C PHE A 141 28.42 32.31 -16.60
N HIS A 142 29.62 32.33 -17.21
CA HIS A 142 30.17 33.54 -17.82
C HIS A 142 29.28 34.05 -18.98
N GLU A 143 28.78 33.15 -19.82
CA GLU A 143 27.85 33.48 -20.92
C GLU A 143 26.54 34.11 -20.42
N LEU A 144 26.00 33.61 -19.30
CA LEU A 144 24.72 34.05 -18.73
C LEU A 144 24.85 35.29 -17.82
N SER A 145 26.05 35.62 -17.35
CA SER A 145 26.28 36.65 -16.34
C SER A 145 26.23 38.06 -16.94
N GLU A 146 25.06 38.71 -16.82
CA GLU A 146 24.87 40.12 -17.23
C GLU A 146 25.87 41.09 -16.58
N LYS A 147 26.34 40.75 -15.37
CA LYS A 147 27.24 41.59 -14.57
C LYS A 147 28.73 41.35 -14.84
N LYS A 148 29.09 40.50 -15.82
CA LYS A 148 30.47 40.04 -16.08
C LYS A 148 31.19 39.50 -14.83
N GLN A 149 30.43 38.99 -13.86
CA GLN A 149 30.98 38.37 -12.67
C GLN A 149 31.43 36.94 -12.99
N GLU A 150 32.55 36.50 -12.41
CA GLU A 150 33.05 35.13 -12.57
C GLU A 150 32.51 34.19 -11.48
N LEU A 151 32.29 32.92 -11.83
CA LEU A 151 31.70 31.91 -10.93
C LEU A 151 32.52 31.71 -9.65
N LYS A 152 33.85 31.85 -9.74
CA LYS A 152 34.78 31.74 -8.60
C LYS A 152 34.54 32.80 -7.50
N MET A 153 33.86 33.90 -7.84
CA MET A 153 33.58 35.03 -6.94
C MET A 153 32.22 34.94 -6.24
N VAL A 154 31.40 33.94 -6.55
CA VAL A 154 30.05 33.77 -6.00
C VAL A 154 29.91 32.44 -5.26
N SER A 155 29.24 32.48 -4.11
CA SER A 155 28.82 31.27 -3.40
C SER A 155 27.55 30.73 -4.04
N GLY A 156 27.44 29.41 -4.07
CA GLY A 156 26.29 28.72 -4.62
C GLY A 156 26.50 27.21 -4.61
N ILE A 157 25.54 26.49 -5.18
CA ILE A 157 25.59 25.03 -5.36
C ILE A 157 26.40 24.74 -6.63
N ASP A 158 27.17 23.66 -6.64
CA ASP A 158 27.98 23.25 -7.79
C ASP A 158 27.24 22.22 -8.66
N LEU A 159 26.47 21.32 -8.06
CA LEU A 159 25.76 20.24 -8.75
C LEU A 159 24.52 19.80 -7.95
N ILE A 160 23.43 19.50 -8.66
CA ILE A 160 22.18 19.01 -8.07
C ILE A 160 21.95 17.56 -8.49
N PHE A 161 21.72 16.70 -7.50
CA PHE A 161 21.27 15.32 -7.68
C PHE A 161 19.81 15.22 -7.19
N GLY A 162 18.85 15.06 -8.09
CA GLY A 162 17.42 15.18 -7.78
C GLY A 162 16.59 13.90 -7.92
N GLY A 163 15.34 13.97 -7.42
CA GLY A 163 14.36 12.85 -7.45
C GLY A 163 12.90 13.28 -7.60
N HIS A 164 11.96 12.63 -6.90
CA HIS A 164 10.51 12.97 -6.82
C HIS A 164 9.65 12.74 -8.08
N ASN A 165 10.11 13.06 -9.28
CA ASN A 165 9.31 12.91 -10.51
C ASN A 165 9.26 11.50 -11.09
N HIS A 166 10.15 10.61 -10.62
CA HIS A 166 10.36 9.26 -11.17
C HIS A 166 10.91 9.24 -12.61
N ASP A 167 11.28 10.40 -13.15
CA ASP A 167 11.86 10.55 -14.48
C ASP A 167 13.41 10.49 -14.44
N TYR A 168 13.99 9.92 -15.49
CA TYR A 168 15.41 10.09 -15.80
C TYR A 168 15.60 11.46 -16.45
N PHE A 169 16.48 12.30 -15.89
CA PHE A 169 16.68 13.66 -16.42
C PHE A 169 18.12 14.11 -16.23
N ILE A 170 18.71 14.64 -17.31
CA ILE A 170 20.06 15.20 -17.33
C ILE A 170 19.98 16.63 -17.85
N GLY A 171 20.47 17.57 -17.05
CA GLY A 171 20.48 18.98 -17.41
C GLY A 171 21.36 19.25 -18.63
N SER A 172 21.00 20.24 -19.45
CA SER A 172 21.69 20.57 -20.70
C SER A 172 23.11 21.11 -20.50
N GLY A 173 23.50 21.45 -19.27
CA GLY A 173 24.88 21.79 -18.91
C GLY A 173 25.76 20.57 -18.62
N VAL A 174 25.18 19.37 -18.58
CA VAL A 174 25.88 18.10 -18.37
C VAL A 174 26.18 17.47 -19.72
N ASN A 175 27.43 17.06 -19.91
CA ASN A 175 27.91 16.46 -21.14
C ASN A 175 27.64 14.95 -21.17
N HIS A 176 27.63 14.40 -22.39
CA HIS A 176 27.72 12.97 -22.71
C HIS A 176 26.88 12.05 -21.81
N VAL A 177 25.72 11.60 -22.30
CA VAL A 177 24.99 10.47 -21.70
C VAL A 177 25.36 9.20 -22.46
N TYR A 178 26.27 8.40 -21.92
CA TYR A 178 26.52 7.04 -22.42
C TYR A 178 25.52 6.10 -21.76
N VAL A 179 24.83 5.26 -22.55
CA VAL A 179 23.91 4.27 -21.98
C VAL A 179 24.55 2.88 -22.08
N THR A 180 24.76 2.25 -20.94
CA THR A 180 25.12 0.82 -20.85
C THR A 180 23.83 0.05 -20.56
N GLY A 181 23.47 -0.92 -21.41
CA GLY A 181 22.20 -1.65 -21.31
C GLY A 181 21.46 -1.77 -22.64
N PRO A 182 20.23 -2.31 -22.64
CA PRO A 182 19.43 -2.50 -23.85
C PRO A 182 19.28 -1.19 -24.65
N PRO A 183 19.71 -1.16 -25.93
CA PRO A 183 19.92 0.08 -26.68
C PRO A 183 18.63 0.82 -27.12
N ASN A 184 17.45 0.26 -26.86
CA ASN A 184 16.19 0.79 -27.39
C ASN A 184 15.53 1.87 -26.50
N ASP A 185 16.04 2.11 -25.30
CA ASP A 185 15.53 3.12 -24.37
C ASP A 185 16.53 4.28 -24.20
N LEU A 186 17.06 4.79 -25.33
CA LEU A 186 17.61 6.14 -25.35
C LEU A 186 16.53 7.06 -24.77
N PRO A 187 16.87 7.98 -23.85
CA PRO A 187 15.88 8.91 -23.31
C PRO A 187 15.12 9.53 -24.47
N ASN A 188 13.81 9.26 -24.52
CA ASN A 188 12.97 9.80 -25.56
C ASN A 188 13.20 11.32 -25.59
N LYS A 189 13.14 11.89 -26.79
CA LYS A 189 13.29 13.31 -27.15
C LYS A 189 12.64 14.36 -26.21
N TRP A 190 11.85 13.94 -25.25
CA TRP A 190 11.17 14.71 -24.21
C TRP A 190 12.10 15.24 -23.10
N ASP A 191 13.34 14.73 -22.96
CA ASP A 191 14.35 15.23 -22.00
C ASP A 191 14.80 16.69 -22.21
N ARG A 192 14.35 17.35 -23.29
CA ARG A 192 14.64 18.75 -23.61
C ARG A 192 13.40 19.64 -23.72
N LEU A 193 12.26 19.23 -23.15
CA LEU A 193 11.04 20.06 -23.19
C LEU A 193 11.13 21.34 -22.35
N TRP A 194 12.11 21.42 -21.46
CA TRP A 194 12.21 22.50 -20.49
C TRP A 194 13.50 23.28 -20.67
N GLU A 195 13.39 24.60 -20.69
CA GLU A 195 14.55 25.49 -20.64
C GLU A 195 15.16 25.42 -19.24
N ASP A 196 16.09 24.51 -19.04
CA ASP A 196 16.90 24.41 -17.83
C ASP A 196 18.17 25.30 -17.91
N HIS A 197 18.31 26.06 -19.00
CA HIS A 197 19.34 27.07 -19.23
C HIS A 197 20.80 26.59 -19.10
N GLY A 198 21.09 25.30 -19.24
CA GLY A 198 22.45 24.76 -19.11
C GLY A 198 22.85 24.46 -17.67
N LEU A 199 21.90 24.14 -16.81
CA LEU A 199 22.15 23.77 -15.42
C LEU A 199 22.77 22.39 -15.26
N LEU A 200 23.52 22.22 -14.16
CA LEU A 200 24.10 20.97 -13.73
C LEU A 200 23.14 20.22 -12.80
N ILE A 201 22.25 19.41 -13.41
CA ILE A 201 21.23 18.62 -12.71
C ILE A 201 21.28 17.18 -13.21
N VAL A 202 21.23 16.21 -12.29
CA VAL A 202 21.15 14.77 -12.60
C VAL A 202 20.03 14.13 -11.79
N LYS A 203 19.07 13.47 -12.45
CA LYS A 203 18.00 12.65 -11.83
C LYS A 203 18.04 11.26 -12.47
N SER A 204 18.06 10.22 -11.64
CA SER A 204 18.37 8.85 -12.07
C SER A 204 17.14 7.94 -12.13
N GLY A 205 16.01 8.42 -12.66
CA GLY A 205 14.82 7.59 -12.89
C GLY A 205 14.13 7.10 -11.61
N THR A 206 13.49 5.93 -11.71
CA THR A 206 12.79 5.25 -10.62
C THR A 206 12.97 3.73 -10.69
N ASP A 207 12.51 3.04 -9.64
CA ASP A 207 12.33 1.59 -9.59
C ASP A 207 13.61 0.79 -9.85
N PHE A 208 14.77 1.42 -9.58
CA PHE A 208 16.09 0.84 -9.75
C PHE A 208 16.41 0.40 -11.19
N ASN A 209 15.68 0.92 -12.19
CA ASN A 209 15.97 0.68 -13.60
C ASN A 209 17.23 1.39 -14.07
N ASP A 210 17.70 2.39 -13.31
CA ASP A 210 18.74 3.32 -13.72
C ASP A 210 19.73 3.61 -12.59
N LEU A 211 21.02 3.44 -12.89
CA LEU A 211 22.12 3.92 -12.07
C LEU A 211 22.93 4.94 -12.87
N SER A 212 23.02 6.18 -12.38
CA SER A 212 23.82 7.23 -13.02
C SER A 212 25.21 7.31 -12.39
N GLU A 213 26.23 7.03 -13.18
CA GLU A 213 27.63 7.28 -12.86
C GLU A 213 28.00 8.69 -13.34
N VAL A 214 28.48 9.54 -12.42
CA VAL A 214 28.73 10.96 -12.71
C VAL A 214 30.20 11.30 -12.48
N LEU A 215 30.88 11.68 -13.56
CA LEU A 215 32.26 12.15 -13.54
C LEU A 215 32.30 13.68 -13.55
N VAL A 216 32.85 14.28 -12.51
CA VAL A 216 32.97 15.75 -12.38
C VAL A 216 34.43 16.17 -12.56
N GLU A 217 34.71 16.95 -13.59
CA GLU A 217 36.03 17.54 -13.80
C GLU A 217 36.11 18.92 -13.17
N LEU A 218 37.21 19.17 -12.44
CA LEU A 218 37.42 20.38 -11.67
C LEU A 218 38.58 21.21 -12.24
N GLU A 219 38.47 22.52 -12.12
CA GLU A 219 39.54 23.47 -12.43
C GLU A 219 39.86 24.30 -11.19
N VAL A 220 41.15 24.42 -10.86
CA VAL A 220 41.63 25.28 -9.76
C VAL A 220 41.50 26.74 -10.16
N SER A 221 40.90 27.54 -9.28
CA SER A 221 40.69 28.96 -9.49
C SER A 221 41.88 29.78 -8.99
N ASN A 222 42.32 30.73 -9.82
CA ASN A 222 43.36 31.71 -9.46
C ASN A 222 42.72 33.04 -9.03
N GLY A 223 43.25 33.66 -7.96
CA GLY A 223 42.84 34.98 -7.48
C GLY A 223 42.91 35.14 -5.96
N VAL A 224 42.49 36.30 -5.47
CA VAL A 224 42.41 36.65 -4.04
C VAL A 224 40.94 36.66 -3.60
N ASP A 225 40.66 36.27 -2.35
CA ASP A 225 39.31 36.27 -1.73
C ASP A 225 38.23 35.47 -2.48
N LEU A 226 38.66 34.38 -3.14
CA LEU A 226 37.79 33.48 -3.89
C LEU A 226 36.70 32.86 -3.01
N LYS A 227 35.47 32.79 -3.54
CA LYS A 227 34.36 32.05 -2.92
C LYS A 227 34.37 30.58 -3.32
N ARG A 228 34.86 30.27 -4.53
CA ARG A 228 35.12 28.90 -4.98
C ARG A 228 36.60 28.78 -5.36
N LYS A 229 37.35 27.95 -4.61
CA LYS A 229 38.76 27.65 -4.89
C LYS A 229 38.94 26.71 -6.07
N VAL A 230 37.90 25.91 -6.33
CA VAL A 230 37.75 25.07 -7.52
C VAL A 230 36.39 25.35 -8.12
N VAL A 231 36.28 25.22 -9.44
CA VAL A 231 35.02 25.33 -10.17
C VAL A 231 34.81 24.08 -11.01
N VAL A 232 33.55 23.75 -11.29
CA VAL A 232 33.20 22.65 -12.18
C VAL A 232 33.52 23.08 -13.61
N LYS A 233 34.41 22.32 -14.25
CA LYS A 233 34.78 22.49 -15.66
C LYS A 233 33.79 21.75 -16.55
N SER A 234 33.54 20.47 -16.24
CA SER A 234 32.60 19.63 -16.97
C SER A 234 31.98 18.58 -16.05
N VAL A 235 30.81 18.07 -16.44
CA VAL A 235 30.14 16.93 -15.80
C VAL A 235 29.78 15.96 -16.91
N ASN A 236 30.17 14.69 -16.80
CA ASN A 236 29.85 13.65 -17.77
C ASN A 236 29.05 12.54 -17.08
N VAL A 237 28.07 11.93 -17.77
CA VAL A 237 27.19 10.93 -17.16
C VAL A 237 27.14 9.62 -17.96
N THR A 238 27.34 8.50 -17.28
CA THR A 238 27.02 7.18 -17.82
C THR A 238 25.76 6.66 -17.15
N ARG A 239 24.71 6.42 -17.93
CA ARG A 239 23.47 5.77 -17.51
C ARG A 239 23.63 4.26 -17.64
N HIS A 240 23.65 3.57 -16.51
CA HIS A 240 23.53 2.12 -16.46
C HIS A 240 22.05 1.76 -16.40
N HIS A 241 21.47 1.36 -17.54
CA HIS A 241 20.04 1.14 -17.73
C HIS A 241 19.70 -0.36 -17.80
N MET A 242 18.87 -0.83 -16.87
CA MET A 242 18.44 -2.23 -16.78
C MET A 242 16.93 -2.32 -16.45
N PRO A 243 16.05 -2.03 -17.42
CA PRO A 243 14.61 -2.15 -17.23
C PRO A 243 14.19 -3.63 -17.29
N GLY A 244 13.20 -4.01 -16.48
CA GLY A 244 12.63 -5.36 -16.54
C GLY A 244 13.57 -6.43 -16.00
N TRP A 245 13.70 -6.48 -14.68
CA TRP A 245 14.56 -7.43 -13.98
C TRP A 245 14.17 -8.87 -14.30
N ASN A 246 15.08 -9.62 -14.94
CA ASN A 246 15.04 -11.08 -14.96
C ASN A 246 16.18 -11.61 -14.08
N LEU A 247 15.86 -11.98 -12.83
CA LEU A 247 16.80 -12.56 -11.87
C LEU A 247 17.56 -13.78 -12.42
N ASN A 248 17.03 -14.44 -13.46
CA ASN A 248 17.65 -15.62 -14.05
C ASN A 248 18.82 -15.29 -15.00
N GLU A 249 18.95 -14.05 -15.48
CA GLU A 249 19.98 -13.67 -16.47
C GLU A 249 21.24 -13.04 -15.85
N TYR A 250 21.14 -12.45 -14.65
CA TYR A 250 22.25 -11.75 -14.01
C TYR A 250 22.41 -12.20 -12.56
N GLU A 251 23.35 -13.14 -12.36
CA GLU A 251 23.93 -13.56 -11.08
C GLU A 251 22.93 -13.94 -9.96
N SER A 252 22.29 -15.12 -10.13
CA SER A 252 21.60 -15.83 -9.05
C SER A 252 22.46 -16.07 -7.80
N ASP A 253 23.79 -15.98 -7.95
CA ASP A 253 24.77 -16.41 -6.94
C ASP A 253 25.40 -15.26 -6.14
N SER A 254 25.00 -14.01 -6.38
CA SER A 254 25.51 -12.89 -5.58
C SER A 254 24.99 -12.98 -4.13
N ARG A 255 25.80 -12.50 -3.16
CA ARG A 255 25.39 -12.43 -1.74
C ARG A 255 24.10 -11.61 -1.56
N LEU A 256 23.93 -10.55 -2.36
CA LEU A 256 22.73 -9.71 -2.34
C LEU A 256 21.51 -10.47 -2.87
N ALA A 257 21.63 -11.17 -4.01
CA ALA A 257 20.56 -11.99 -4.56
C ALA A 257 20.14 -13.08 -3.57
N THR A 258 21.11 -13.78 -2.96
CA THR A 258 20.83 -14.78 -1.92
C THR A 258 20.07 -14.19 -0.73
N MET A 259 20.51 -13.01 -0.24
CA MET A 259 19.84 -12.33 0.88
C MET A 259 18.42 -11.91 0.51
N LEU A 260 18.21 -11.29 -0.66
CA LEU A 260 16.90 -10.85 -1.14
C LEU A 260 15.96 -12.03 -1.36
N ASN A 261 16.43 -13.13 -1.97
CA ASN A 261 15.65 -14.35 -2.13
C ASN A 261 15.24 -14.93 -0.78
N ASN A 262 16.15 -14.99 0.19
CA ASN A 262 15.83 -15.46 1.54
C ASN A 262 14.81 -14.54 2.23
N LEU A 263 14.95 -13.22 2.12
CA LEU A 263 13.99 -12.26 2.67
C LEU A 263 12.62 -12.40 1.99
N PHE A 264 12.59 -12.50 0.67
CA PHE A 264 11.36 -12.65 -0.10
C PHE A 264 10.66 -13.97 0.24
N GLU A 265 11.36 -15.10 0.22
CA GLU A 265 10.79 -16.41 0.54
C GLU A 265 10.30 -16.48 2.00
N HIS A 266 11.09 -16.01 2.97
CA HIS A 266 10.78 -16.21 4.38
C HIS A 266 9.95 -15.09 5.02
N GLN A 267 10.08 -13.85 4.57
CA GLN A 267 9.37 -12.70 5.16
C GLN A 267 8.17 -12.24 4.31
N VAL A 268 8.13 -12.56 3.02
CA VAL A 268 7.00 -12.18 2.14
C VAL A 268 6.16 -13.41 1.78
N LEU A 269 6.74 -14.37 1.07
CA LEU A 269 6.01 -15.53 0.54
C LEU A 269 5.51 -16.47 1.63
N LYS A 270 6.32 -16.77 2.66
CA LYS A 270 5.91 -17.66 3.75
C LYS A 270 4.68 -17.13 4.50
N PRO A 271 4.62 -15.86 4.96
CA PRO A 271 3.39 -15.30 5.52
C PRO A 271 2.21 -15.37 4.55
N LEU A 272 2.40 -15.00 3.28
CA LEU A 272 1.31 -15.06 2.27
C LEU A 272 0.76 -16.48 2.06
N LYS A 273 1.63 -17.51 2.14
CA LYS A 273 1.26 -18.92 2.01
C LYS A 273 0.63 -19.52 3.27
N THR A 274 0.64 -18.79 4.41
CA THR A 274 0.16 -19.30 5.70
C THR A 274 -1.36 -19.51 5.67
N PRO A 275 -1.85 -20.72 5.99
CA PRO A 275 -3.29 -21.00 6.14
C PRO A 275 -3.90 -20.19 7.28
N VAL A 276 -5.06 -19.58 7.03
CA VAL A 276 -5.79 -18.76 8.02
C VAL A 276 -7.19 -19.28 8.32
N ALA A 277 -7.80 -20.00 7.38
CA ALA A 277 -9.11 -20.61 7.59
C ALA A 277 -9.35 -21.79 6.64
N ARG A 278 -10.43 -22.52 6.89
CA ARG A 278 -10.92 -23.58 6.01
C ARG A 278 -12.37 -23.35 5.61
N LEU A 279 -12.76 -23.89 4.46
CA LEU A 279 -14.15 -23.93 4.01
C LEU A 279 -14.74 -25.31 4.29
N SER A 280 -15.87 -25.35 5.01
CA SER A 280 -16.55 -26.63 5.32
C SER A 280 -17.03 -27.35 4.07
N ARG A 281 -17.34 -26.61 3.00
CA ARG A 281 -17.60 -26.99 1.60
C ARG A 281 -17.66 -25.68 0.83
N THR A 282 -16.97 -25.55 -0.30
CA THR A 282 -17.29 -24.46 -1.25
C THR A 282 -18.49 -24.95 -2.05
N PRO A 283 -19.71 -24.42 -1.83
CA PRO A 283 -20.83 -24.88 -2.61
C PRO A 283 -20.60 -24.37 -4.03
N GLN A 284 -20.51 -25.28 -5.01
CA GLN A 284 -20.19 -24.93 -6.39
C GLN A 284 -21.18 -23.90 -6.97
N HIS A 285 -22.40 -23.86 -6.43
CA HIS A 285 -23.44 -22.89 -6.75
C HIS A 285 -23.16 -21.46 -6.25
N LEU A 286 -22.29 -21.26 -5.25
CA LEU A 286 -21.93 -19.94 -4.73
C LEU A 286 -20.77 -19.29 -5.50
N LEU A 287 -20.00 -20.07 -6.27
CA LEU A 287 -18.83 -19.57 -7.00
C LEU A 287 -19.11 -18.34 -7.88
N PRO A 288 -20.24 -18.27 -8.62
CA PRO A 288 -20.55 -17.08 -9.41
C PRO A 288 -20.69 -15.81 -8.55
N ASP A 289 -21.32 -15.90 -7.37
CA ASP A 289 -21.57 -14.78 -6.47
C ASP A 289 -20.35 -14.40 -5.60
N MET A 290 -19.18 -14.99 -5.85
CA MET A 290 -17.93 -14.76 -5.13
C MET A 290 -16.89 -13.99 -5.96
N THR A 291 -17.31 -13.34 -7.05
CA THR A 291 -16.43 -12.67 -8.03
C THR A 291 -16.53 -11.15 -7.97
N THR A 292 -15.48 -10.45 -8.44
CA THR A 292 -15.51 -8.98 -8.58
C THR A 292 -16.64 -8.52 -9.50
N ASP A 293 -16.93 -9.27 -10.56
CA ASP A 293 -17.90 -8.88 -11.57
C ASP A 293 -19.32 -8.83 -11.00
N ILE A 294 -19.68 -9.79 -10.15
CA ILE A 294 -20.98 -9.80 -9.49
C ILE A 294 -21.07 -8.69 -8.45
N ALA A 295 -20.06 -8.53 -7.59
CA ALA A 295 -20.04 -7.49 -6.55
C ALA A 295 -20.17 -6.05 -7.12
N ARG A 296 -19.78 -5.84 -8.37
CA ARG A 296 -19.89 -4.55 -9.08
C ARG A 296 -21.25 -4.29 -9.73
N GLN A 297 -22.14 -5.27 -9.74
CA GLN A 297 -23.40 -5.24 -10.49
C GLN A 297 -24.63 -5.44 -9.61
N LYS A 298 -24.56 -6.35 -8.65
CA LYS A 298 -25.67 -6.72 -7.78
C LYS A 298 -25.16 -7.15 -6.40
N GLU A 299 -26.11 -7.39 -5.48
CA GLU A 299 -25.80 -7.99 -4.19
C GLU A 299 -25.05 -9.32 -4.36
N SER A 300 -24.06 -9.56 -3.52
CA SER A 300 -23.19 -10.74 -3.60
C SER A 300 -22.96 -11.34 -2.22
N VAL A 301 -22.82 -12.67 -2.17
CA VAL A 301 -22.55 -13.40 -0.92
C VAL A 301 -21.21 -12.97 -0.32
N ILE A 302 -20.18 -12.80 -1.17
CA ILE A 302 -18.86 -12.32 -0.72
C ILE A 302 -18.95 -10.90 -0.14
N GLY A 303 -19.71 -10.02 -0.79
CA GLY A 303 -19.89 -8.65 -0.33
C GLY A 303 -20.57 -8.59 1.03
N ASN A 304 -21.65 -9.35 1.20
CA ASN A 304 -22.38 -9.41 2.47
C ASN A 304 -21.51 -9.96 3.60
N TRP A 305 -20.75 -11.02 3.33
CA TRP A 305 -19.81 -11.59 4.30
C TRP A 305 -18.73 -10.58 4.72
N ILE A 306 -18.08 -9.91 3.76
CA ILE A 306 -17.08 -8.87 4.09
C ILE A 306 -17.71 -7.76 4.92
N ALA A 307 -18.87 -7.26 4.51
CA ALA A 307 -19.56 -6.18 5.22
C ALA A 307 -19.85 -6.53 6.68
N ASP A 308 -20.35 -7.75 6.92
CA ASP A 308 -20.64 -8.22 8.28
C ASP A 308 -19.36 -8.47 9.09
N SER A 309 -18.32 -9.03 8.45
CA SER A 309 -17.01 -9.20 9.08
C SER A 309 -16.39 -7.88 9.52
N MET A 310 -16.52 -6.80 8.73
CA MET A 310 -16.03 -5.48 9.12
C MET A 310 -16.78 -4.92 10.33
N VAL A 311 -18.11 -5.08 10.35
CA VAL A 311 -18.95 -4.66 11.50
C VAL A 311 -18.60 -5.46 12.75
N HIS A 312 -18.43 -6.79 12.65
CA HIS A 312 -18.05 -7.64 13.77
C HIS A 312 -16.66 -7.30 14.30
N TRP A 313 -15.68 -7.17 13.41
CA TRP A 313 -14.32 -6.77 13.79
C TRP A 313 -14.33 -5.44 14.53
N PHE A 314 -15.00 -4.42 13.98
CA PHE A 314 -15.04 -3.10 14.60
C PHE A 314 -15.72 -3.13 15.97
N ARG A 315 -16.82 -3.88 16.13
CA ARG A 315 -17.47 -4.05 17.44
C ARG A 315 -16.55 -4.68 18.49
N LYS A 316 -15.62 -5.54 18.08
CA LYS A 316 -14.68 -6.19 19.00
C LYS A 316 -13.41 -5.37 19.26
N HIS A 317 -12.92 -4.65 18.25
CA HIS A 317 -11.61 -4.00 18.25
C HIS A 317 -11.64 -2.46 18.17
N HIS A 318 -12.82 -1.84 18.25
CA HIS A 318 -12.94 -0.38 18.27
C HIS A 318 -12.09 0.23 19.41
N PRO A 319 -11.53 1.44 19.21
CA PRO A 319 -10.81 2.14 20.26
C PRO A 319 -11.67 2.30 21.52
N CYS A 320 -11.10 2.15 22.73
CA CYS A 320 -11.83 2.12 24.00
C CYS A 320 -12.73 3.36 24.28
N ASN A 321 -12.51 4.47 23.58
CA ASN A 321 -13.28 5.71 23.74
C ASN A 321 -14.39 5.88 22.69
N VAL A 322 -14.64 4.86 21.87
CA VAL A 322 -15.67 4.89 20.81
C VAL A 322 -16.88 4.12 21.30
N ILE A 323 -18.04 4.77 21.31
CA ILE A 323 -19.30 4.08 21.56
C ILE A 323 -19.80 3.53 20.23
N VAL A 324 -19.86 2.21 20.10
CA VAL A 324 -20.39 1.57 18.89
C VAL A 324 -21.91 1.42 19.00
N PRO A 325 -22.71 2.10 18.16
CA PRO A 325 -24.16 1.98 18.24
C PRO A 325 -24.63 0.61 17.75
N LYS A 326 -25.80 0.20 18.25
CA LYS A 326 -26.47 -1.03 17.80
C LYS A 326 -26.75 -1.02 16.29
N ASP A 327 -27.05 0.16 15.74
CA ASP A 327 -27.47 0.36 14.36
C ASP A 327 -26.31 0.85 13.46
N LEU A 328 -25.07 0.42 13.76
CA LEU A 328 -23.90 0.73 12.93
C LEU A 328 -24.14 0.31 11.47
N ILE A 329 -23.97 1.26 10.55
CA ILE A 329 -24.09 1.05 9.12
C ILE A 329 -22.69 0.80 8.56
N PHE A 330 -22.54 -0.16 7.65
CA PHE A 330 -21.32 -0.32 6.87
C PHE A 330 -21.59 -0.05 5.40
N ILE A 331 -20.71 0.71 4.75
CA ILE A 331 -20.78 0.99 3.30
C ILE A 331 -19.38 0.88 2.69
N MET A 332 -19.24 0.02 1.68
CA MET A 332 -18.13 0.07 0.72
C MET A 332 -18.67 -0.05 -0.71
N THR A 333 -17.78 -0.01 -1.71
CA THR A 333 -18.14 -0.29 -3.10
C THR A 333 -17.64 -1.67 -3.52
N GLY A 334 -18.34 -2.31 -4.47
CA GLY A 334 -17.93 -3.59 -5.04
C GLY A 334 -16.54 -3.54 -5.70
N GLY A 335 -16.08 -2.35 -6.08
CA GLY A 335 -14.74 -2.08 -6.60
C GLY A 335 -13.61 -2.40 -5.61
N SER A 336 -13.91 -2.41 -4.31
CA SER A 336 -12.97 -2.80 -3.25
C SER A 336 -12.66 -4.31 -3.26
N ILE A 337 -13.55 -5.14 -3.83
CA ILE A 337 -13.40 -6.59 -3.90
C ILE A 337 -12.65 -6.95 -5.20
N ARG A 338 -11.49 -7.62 -5.08
CA ARG A 338 -10.56 -7.83 -6.20
C ARG A 338 -10.30 -9.28 -6.60
N THR A 339 -11.05 -10.23 -6.04
CA THR A 339 -10.90 -11.64 -6.41
C THR A 339 -11.79 -12.04 -7.60
N ASN A 340 -11.23 -12.86 -8.49
CA ASN A 340 -11.95 -13.62 -9.52
C ASN A 340 -11.75 -15.13 -9.37
N SER A 341 -11.02 -15.56 -8.34
CA SER A 341 -10.71 -16.97 -8.11
C SER A 341 -11.56 -17.50 -6.96
N PRO A 342 -12.16 -18.70 -7.09
CA PRO A 342 -12.66 -19.44 -5.95
C PRO A 342 -11.55 -19.60 -4.90
N PHE A 343 -11.85 -19.31 -3.64
CA PHE A 343 -11.02 -19.81 -2.55
C PHE A 343 -10.93 -21.34 -2.65
N GLY A 344 -9.73 -21.88 -2.46
CA GLY A 344 -9.56 -23.31 -2.23
C GLY A 344 -10.27 -23.75 -0.93
N SER A 345 -10.27 -25.05 -0.65
CA SER A 345 -10.77 -25.57 0.64
C SER A 345 -10.00 -24.99 1.85
N VAL A 346 -8.80 -24.49 1.60
CA VAL A 346 -7.91 -23.81 2.54
C VAL A 346 -7.71 -22.39 2.07
N ILE A 347 -7.97 -21.43 2.95
CA ILE A 347 -7.78 -20.01 2.68
C ILE A 347 -6.43 -19.61 3.28
N LYS A 348 -5.59 -18.98 2.47
CA LYS A 348 -4.29 -18.45 2.86
C LYS A 348 -4.37 -16.95 3.12
N GLN A 349 -3.41 -16.43 3.88
CA GLN A 349 -3.31 -15.00 4.15
C GLN A 349 -3.23 -14.17 2.85
N GLY A 350 -2.49 -14.66 1.85
CA GLY A 350 -2.39 -14.02 0.54
C GLY A 350 -3.72 -13.94 -0.20
N ASP A 351 -4.61 -14.92 -0.02
CA ASP A 351 -5.95 -14.90 -0.65
C ASP A 351 -6.82 -13.77 -0.08
N ILE A 352 -6.69 -13.48 1.23
CA ILE A 352 -7.39 -12.36 1.89
C ILE A 352 -6.81 -11.00 1.46
N ILE A 353 -5.48 -10.91 1.35
CA ILE A 353 -4.83 -9.70 0.84
C ILE A 353 -5.22 -9.46 -0.61
N GLN A 354 -5.25 -10.49 -1.45
CA GLN A 354 -5.71 -10.38 -2.84
C GLN A 354 -7.18 -9.99 -2.95
N LEU A 355 -8.02 -10.44 -2.01
CA LEU A 355 -9.44 -10.08 -1.95
C LEU A 355 -9.64 -8.57 -1.68
N LEU A 356 -8.87 -7.99 -0.76
CA LEU A 356 -8.95 -6.59 -0.31
C LEU A 356 -7.56 -5.91 -0.35
N PRO A 357 -6.94 -5.71 -1.52
CA PRO A 357 -5.50 -5.41 -1.64
C PRO A 357 -5.11 -3.97 -1.30
N PHE A 358 -6.08 -3.14 -0.94
CA PHE A 358 -5.84 -1.73 -0.70
C PHE A 358 -5.45 -1.50 0.76
N ASP A 359 -4.37 -0.75 0.94
CA ASP A 359 -3.86 -0.31 2.25
C ASP A 359 -4.61 0.93 2.77
N THR A 360 -5.92 0.98 2.55
CA THR A 360 -6.76 2.09 3.04
C THR A 360 -7.37 1.71 4.37
N SER A 361 -7.13 2.54 5.38
CA SER A 361 -7.65 2.33 6.73
C SER A 361 -9.18 2.28 6.78
N LEU A 362 -9.71 1.41 7.64
CA LEU A 362 -11.11 1.37 8.04
C LEU A 362 -11.39 2.55 8.97
N VAL A 363 -12.47 3.28 8.73
CA VAL A 363 -12.84 4.50 9.46
C VAL A 363 -14.31 4.47 9.83
N MET A 364 -14.64 5.01 11.00
CA MET A 364 -16.02 5.29 11.39
C MET A 364 -16.25 6.80 11.33
N CYS A 365 -17.39 7.22 10.80
CA CYS A 365 -17.78 8.62 10.77
C CYS A 365 -19.28 8.78 11.06
N THR A 366 -19.69 10.00 11.38
CA THR A 366 -21.09 10.37 11.57
C THR A 366 -21.60 11.03 10.29
N MET A 367 -22.67 10.50 9.71
CA MET A 367 -23.29 11.00 8.47
C MET A 367 -24.77 11.28 8.67
N THR A 368 -25.31 12.29 8.01
CA THR A 368 -26.76 12.53 8.02
C THR A 368 -27.48 11.52 7.12
N GLY A 369 -28.79 11.33 7.35
CA GLY A 369 -29.62 10.54 6.45
C GLY A 369 -29.54 11.05 5.00
N ALA A 370 -29.51 12.38 4.80
CA ALA A 370 -29.33 12.99 3.49
C ALA A 370 -28.01 12.58 2.82
N ASP A 371 -26.92 12.52 3.58
CA ASP A 371 -25.61 12.12 3.05
C ASP A 371 -25.60 10.65 2.63
N ILE A 372 -26.19 9.76 3.45
CA ILE A 372 -26.32 8.33 3.13
C ILE A 372 -27.13 8.13 1.85
N TRP A 373 -28.26 8.84 1.70
CA TRP A 373 -29.03 8.85 0.45
C TRP A 373 -28.19 9.34 -0.73
N GLY A 374 -27.41 10.40 -0.55
CA GLY A 374 -26.53 10.94 -1.57
C GLY A 374 -25.49 9.91 -2.03
N VAL A 375 -24.86 9.22 -1.09
CA VAL A 375 -23.90 8.14 -1.36
C VAL A 375 -24.56 7.01 -2.14
N ILE A 376 -25.66 6.44 -1.65
CA ILE A 376 -26.32 5.28 -2.27
C ILE A 376 -26.86 5.64 -3.67
N ARG A 377 -27.42 6.84 -3.85
CA ARG A 377 -27.86 7.32 -5.17
C ARG A 377 -26.69 7.47 -6.14
N ALA A 378 -25.60 8.12 -5.72
CA ALA A 378 -24.43 8.31 -6.58
C ALA A 378 -23.77 6.99 -6.97
N ALA A 379 -23.73 6.05 -6.03
CA ALA A 379 -23.22 4.69 -6.24
C ALA A 379 -24.07 3.93 -7.27
N LEU A 380 -25.39 3.92 -7.10
CA LEU A 380 -26.32 3.21 -8.00
C LEU A 380 -26.55 3.93 -9.35
N ALA A 381 -26.25 5.22 -9.45
CA ALA A 381 -26.29 5.95 -10.73
C ALA A 381 -25.23 5.42 -11.73
N GLY A 382 -24.09 4.91 -11.23
CA GLY A 382 -23.02 4.31 -12.04
C GLY A 382 -23.20 2.82 -12.34
N SER A 383 -24.01 2.11 -11.54
CA SER A 383 -24.28 0.67 -11.72
C SER A 383 -24.99 0.42 -13.05
N ALA A 384 -24.51 -0.57 -13.81
CA ALA A 384 -24.95 -0.84 -15.18
C ALA A 384 -26.47 -1.03 -15.27
N THR A 385 -27.12 -0.32 -16.20
CA THR A 385 -28.49 -0.60 -16.63
C THR A 385 -28.53 -2.01 -17.23
N TYR A 386 -29.30 -2.91 -16.63
CA TYR A 386 -29.52 -4.25 -17.17
C TYR A 386 -30.33 -4.13 -18.46
N ASP A 387 -29.68 -4.35 -19.62
CA ASP A 387 -30.36 -4.39 -20.91
C ASP A 387 -30.79 -5.84 -21.18
N VAL A 388 -32.10 -6.10 -21.09
CA VAL A 388 -32.71 -7.43 -21.22
C VAL A 388 -32.65 -7.94 -22.68
N SER A 389 -32.20 -7.12 -23.65
CA SER A 389 -32.14 -7.52 -25.06
C SER A 389 -30.98 -8.47 -25.41
N ALA A 390 -29.98 -8.64 -24.54
CA ALA A 390 -28.79 -9.44 -24.84
C ALA A 390 -28.93 -10.95 -24.57
N SER A 391 -30.01 -11.42 -23.92
CA SER A 391 -30.16 -12.85 -23.56
C SER A 391 -30.84 -13.73 -24.63
N GLN A 392 -31.13 -13.19 -25.83
CA GLN A 392 -31.81 -13.93 -26.90
C GLN A 392 -31.01 -14.06 -28.22
N SER A 393 -29.69 -13.92 -28.20
CA SER A 393 -28.88 -14.08 -29.42
C SER A 393 -27.97 -15.30 -29.31
N GLY A 394 -28.12 -16.24 -30.24
CA GLY A 394 -27.34 -17.47 -30.34
C GLY A 394 -25.83 -17.26 -30.54
N PRO A 395 -25.06 -18.35 -30.60
CA PRO A 395 -23.60 -18.37 -30.35
C PRO A 395 -22.72 -17.58 -31.33
N ASP A 396 -23.24 -17.00 -32.42
CA ASP A 396 -22.44 -16.45 -33.52
C ASP A 396 -22.29 -14.91 -33.56
N GLN A 397 -22.69 -14.17 -32.52
CA GLN A 397 -22.47 -12.72 -32.45
C GLN A 397 -21.54 -12.28 -31.31
N GLN A 398 -20.32 -12.83 -31.26
CA GLN A 398 -19.29 -12.44 -30.29
C GLN A 398 -18.28 -11.42 -30.86
N LYS A 399 -18.73 -10.39 -31.60
CA LYS A 399 -17.83 -9.38 -32.16
C LYS A 399 -18.23 -7.91 -32.00
N ASN A 400 -19.30 -7.58 -31.25
CA ASN A 400 -19.62 -6.17 -30.95
C ASN A 400 -20.37 -5.91 -29.64
N THR A 401 -20.22 -6.77 -28.63
CA THR A 401 -20.67 -6.44 -27.27
C THR A 401 -19.54 -5.73 -26.54
N LYS A 402 -19.67 -4.40 -26.35
CA LYS A 402 -19.03 -3.75 -25.20
C LYS A 402 -19.54 -4.49 -23.98
N THR A 403 -18.75 -5.40 -23.43
CA THR A 403 -18.97 -5.95 -22.10
C THR A 403 -19.12 -4.76 -21.15
N ARG A 404 -20.36 -4.48 -20.73
CA ARG A 404 -20.68 -3.40 -19.79
C ARG A 404 -20.08 -3.80 -18.44
N THR A 405 -18.81 -3.49 -18.22
CA THR A 405 -18.16 -3.62 -16.92
C THR A 405 -18.86 -2.65 -15.96
N GLY A 406 -19.53 -3.18 -14.95
CA GLY A 406 -20.16 -2.36 -13.91
C GLY A 406 -19.15 -1.39 -13.30
N SER A 407 -19.57 -0.16 -12.99
CA SER A 407 -18.68 0.99 -12.71
C SER A 407 -17.82 0.87 -11.44
N GLY A 408 -17.74 -0.29 -10.79
CA GLY A 408 -17.08 -0.48 -9.50
C GLY A 408 -17.92 0.01 -8.31
N LYS A 409 -18.86 0.93 -8.55
CA LYS A 409 -19.52 1.73 -7.50
C LYS A 409 -20.67 1.04 -6.79
N PHE A 410 -21.09 -0.15 -7.23
CA PHE A 410 -22.25 -0.83 -6.64
C PHE A 410 -22.08 -0.95 -5.11
N PRO A 411 -23.07 -0.53 -4.30
CA PRO A 411 -22.93 -0.55 -2.84
C PRO A 411 -22.84 -1.97 -2.30
N VAL A 412 -21.89 -2.19 -1.41
CA VAL A 412 -21.84 -3.35 -0.51
C VAL A 412 -22.08 -2.86 0.91
N VAL A 413 -23.12 -3.39 1.56
CA VAL A 413 -23.67 -2.79 2.78
C VAL A 413 -23.92 -3.80 3.89
N SER A 414 -23.85 -3.31 5.14
CA SER A 414 -24.41 -3.97 6.33
C SER A 414 -25.12 -2.94 7.20
N GLY A 415 -26.06 -3.39 8.04
CA GLY A 415 -26.89 -2.51 8.88
C GLY A 415 -28.05 -1.79 8.16
N ILE A 416 -28.10 -1.82 6.81
CA ILE A 416 -29.19 -1.24 6.02
C ILE A 416 -29.74 -2.20 4.95
N ARG A 417 -30.97 -1.92 4.50
CA ARG A 417 -31.62 -2.52 3.34
C ARG A 417 -32.06 -1.41 2.38
N VAL A 418 -31.74 -1.55 1.12
CA VAL A 418 -32.03 -0.60 0.04
C VAL A 418 -32.95 -1.27 -0.97
N THR A 419 -34.05 -0.60 -1.30
CA THR A 419 -34.84 -0.94 -2.49
C THR A 419 -34.61 0.11 -3.56
N TRP A 420 -34.35 -0.34 -4.79
CA TRP A 420 -34.04 0.52 -5.93
C TRP A 420 -34.62 -0.06 -7.21
N ASP A 421 -34.61 0.71 -8.30
CA ASP A 421 -35.20 0.33 -9.58
C ASP A 421 -34.21 0.67 -10.69
N SER A 422 -33.54 -0.35 -11.25
CA SER A 422 -32.51 -0.16 -12.28
C SER A 422 -33.03 0.40 -13.60
N LYS A 423 -34.36 0.38 -13.84
CA LYS A 423 -34.98 0.99 -15.03
C LYS A 423 -35.22 2.49 -14.88
N LYS A 424 -35.07 3.04 -13.67
CA LYS A 424 -35.23 4.48 -13.40
C LYS A 424 -33.89 5.19 -13.41
N ASP A 425 -33.90 6.47 -13.78
CA ASP A 425 -32.70 7.30 -13.84
C ASP A 425 -32.65 8.32 -12.71
N GLY A 426 -31.43 8.74 -12.37
CA GLY A 426 -31.18 9.84 -11.45
C GLY A 426 -31.79 9.63 -10.06
N GLN A 427 -32.55 10.63 -9.59
CA GLN A 427 -33.06 10.69 -8.22
C GLN A 427 -34.14 9.65 -7.91
N ASP A 428 -34.84 9.15 -8.93
CA ASP A 428 -35.94 8.20 -8.78
C ASP A 428 -35.49 6.73 -8.71
N ARG A 429 -34.19 6.47 -8.90
CA ARG A 429 -33.60 5.12 -8.89
C ARG A 429 -33.66 4.49 -7.50
N VAL A 430 -33.43 5.22 -6.42
CA VAL A 430 -33.49 4.70 -5.05
C VAL A 430 -34.88 4.94 -4.47
N LYS A 431 -35.53 3.89 -3.94
CA LYS A 431 -36.90 3.95 -3.41
C LYS A 431 -36.95 4.03 -1.90
N THR A 432 -36.25 3.14 -1.19
CA THR A 432 -36.18 3.18 0.27
C THR A 432 -34.80 2.78 0.75
N ILE A 433 -34.36 3.37 1.86
CA ILE A 433 -33.22 2.93 2.66
C ILE A 433 -33.73 2.72 4.08
N LYS A 434 -33.60 1.51 4.63
CA LYS A 434 -34.12 1.16 5.96
C LYS A 434 -33.02 0.56 6.82
N LEU A 435 -33.04 0.84 8.13
CA LEU A 435 -32.17 0.16 9.08
C LEU A 435 -32.59 -1.30 9.24
N SER A 436 -31.61 -2.21 9.28
CA SER A 436 -31.85 -3.66 9.44
C SER A 436 -32.38 -4.03 10.83
N SER A 437 -32.10 -3.23 11.86
CA SER A 437 -32.54 -3.47 13.24
C SER A 437 -34.03 -3.18 13.49
N ASN A 438 -34.66 -2.35 12.65
CA ASN A 438 -36.08 -2.03 12.75
C ASN A 438 -36.71 -1.73 11.36
N PRO A 439 -36.96 -2.77 10.54
CA PRO A 439 -37.42 -2.61 9.15
C PRO A 439 -38.85 -2.06 9.00
N LYS A 440 -39.61 -1.98 10.10
CA LYS A 440 -41.01 -1.50 10.11
C LYS A 440 -41.16 -0.02 10.47
N SER A 441 -40.17 0.61 11.12
CA SER A 441 -40.35 1.93 11.72
C SER A 441 -39.30 2.98 11.36
N ASN A 442 -38.11 2.60 10.87
CA ASN A 442 -37.01 3.55 10.64
C ASN A 442 -36.53 3.50 9.19
N VAL A 443 -37.22 4.24 8.33
CA VAL A 443 -36.62 4.66 7.06
C VAL A 443 -35.53 5.66 7.40
N VAL A 444 -34.41 5.64 6.68
CA VAL A 444 -33.42 6.74 6.68
C VAL A 444 -34.04 7.97 5.98
N ASP A 445 -35.30 8.30 6.24
CA ASP A 445 -36.03 9.40 5.60
C ASP A 445 -35.83 10.73 6.34
N ASP A 446 -35.51 10.67 7.64
CA ASP A 446 -35.07 11.86 8.35
C ASP A 446 -33.67 12.25 7.85
N LYS A 447 -33.69 13.23 6.94
CA LYS A 447 -32.50 13.78 6.31
C LYS A 447 -31.53 14.37 7.31
N ASP A 448 -32.00 14.81 8.47
CA ASP A 448 -31.21 15.51 9.47
C ASP A 448 -30.75 14.57 10.60
N HIS A 449 -31.37 13.39 10.74
CA HIS A 449 -30.90 12.36 11.67
C HIS A 449 -29.50 11.88 11.29
N THR A 450 -28.65 11.70 12.30
CA THR A 450 -27.26 11.28 12.12
C THR A 450 -27.06 9.81 12.46
N TYR A 451 -26.27 9.12 11.66
CA TYR A 451 -25.95 7.70 11.80
C TYR A 451 -24.44 7.51 11.84
N SER A 452 -23.97 6.52 12.60
CA SER A 452 -22.58 6.07 12.50
C SER A 452 -22.41 5.14 11.31
N VAL A 453 -21.47 5.49 10.44
CA VAL A 453 -21.13 4.76 9.21
C VAL A 453 -19.68 4.32 9.28
N LEU A 454 -19.47 3.00 9.23
CA LEU A 454 -18.20 2.34 9.05
C LEU A 454 -17.90 2.20 7.55
N THR A 455 -16.73 2.64 7.12
CA THR A 455 -16.27 2.60 5.72
C THR A 455 -14.73 2.63 5.69
N HIS A 456 -14.10 3.04 4.59
CA HIS A 456 -12.65 3.19 4.49
C HIS A 456 -12.22 4.56 3.96
N GLN A 457 -10.98 4.96 4.24
CA GLN A 457 -10.44 6.31 4.03
C GLN A 457 -10.64 6.84 2.58
N TYR A 458 -10.56 5.96 1.59
CA TYR A 458 -10.79 6.33 0.19
C TYR A 458 -12.20 6.87 -0.05
N LEU A 459 -13.23 6.28 0.56
CA LEU A 459 -14.62 6.71 0.34
C LEU A 459 -14.96 8.00 1.11
N VAL A 460 -14.51 8.14 2.38
CA VAL A 460 -14.71 9.41 3.14
C VAL A 460 -14.07 10.62 2.43
N ASN A 461 -13.02 10.39 1.64
CA ASN A 461 -12.35 11.38 0.81
C ASN A 461 -12.98 11.54 -0.59
N ALA A 462 -14.26 11.20 -0.76
CA ALA A 462 -15.02 11.26 -2.01
C ALA A 462 -14.49 10.37 -3.15
N GLY A 463 -13.82 9.26 -2.81
CA GLY A 463 -13.48 8.19 -3.74
C GLY A 463 -14.68 7.72 -4.54
N ASP A 464 -14.43 7.21 -5.76
CA ASP A 464 -15.45 6.82 -6.73
C ASP A 464 -16.45 7.96 -7.11
N GLY A 465 -16.14 9.21 -6.77
CA GLY A 465 -17.01 10.36 -6.98
C GLY A 465 -18.21 10.40 -6.03
N LEU A 466 -18.16 9.67 -4.91
CA LEU A 466 -19.21 9.64 -3.89
C LEU A 466 -19.10 10.85 -2.94
N LYS A 467 -19.29 12.05 -3.50
CA LYS A 467 -19.01 13.33 -2.82
C LYS A 467 -19.71 13.54 -1.48
N SER A 468 -20.89 12.96 -1.28
CA SER A 468 -21.64 13.06 -0.02
C SER A 468 -20.89 12.50 1.19
N PHE A 469 -19.92 11.59 0.98
CA PHE A 469 -19.04 11.14 2.04
C PHE A 469 -18.19 12.26 2.64
N SER A 470 -17.82 13.30 1.88
CA SER A 470 -17.01 14.42 2.40
C SER A 470 -17.76 15.33 3.37
N ASN A 471 -19.08 15.17 3.52
CA ASN A 471 -19.90 15.88 4.50
C ASN A 471 -19.87 15.25 5.89
N HIS A 472 -19.15 14.14 6.06
CA HIS A 472 -19.08 13.42 7.33
C HIS A 472 -18.57 14.31 8.47
N LYS A 473 -19.00 13.95 9.69
CA LYS A 473 -18.55 14.53 10.95
C LYS A 473 -17.89 13.43 11.78
N GLU A 474 -17.15 13.82 12.83
CA GLU A 474 -16.66 12.89 13.85
C GLU A 474 -15.94 11.66 13.26
N LEU A 475 -14.91 11.91 12.46
CA LEU A 475 -14.09 10.83 11.87
C LEU A 475 -13.22 10.17 12.94
N VAL A 476 -13.32 8.85 13.04
CA VAL A 476 -12.47 7.98 13.83
C VAL A 476 -11.73 7.05 12.88
N ASP A 477 -10.42 7.22 12.80
CA ASP A 477 -9.53 6.31 12.07
C ASP A 477 -9.10 5.14 12.97
N THR A 478 -9.22 3.92 12.47
CA THR A 478 -8.75 2.71 13.19
C THR A 478 -7.28 2.43 12.96
N GLU A 479 -6.66 3.04 11.94
CA GLU A 479 -5.32 2.74 11.42
C GLU A 479 -5.16 1.28 10.95
N VAL A 480 -6.28 0.57 10.73
CA VAL A 480 -6.30 -0.82 10.31
C VAL A 480 -6.90 -0.93 8.91
N PRO A 481 -6.10 -1.36 7.91
CA PRO A 481 -6.61 -1.67 6.58
C PRO A 481 -7.64 -2.80 6.60
N MET A 482 -8.59 -2.79 5.65
CA MET A 482 -9.68 -3.76 5.62
C MET A 482 -9.22 -5.22 5.54
N TYR A 483 -8.14 -5.53 4.80
CA TYR A 483 -7.61 -6.90 4.74
C TYR A 483 -7.10 -7.38 6.10
N LYS A 484 -6.49 -6.47 6.88
CA LYS A 484 -5.95 -6.77 8.21
C LYS A 484 -7.10 -6.96 9.21
N ALA A 485 -8.11 -6.08 9.16
CA ALA A 485 -9.34 -6.24 9.94
C ALA A 485 -10.01 -7.59 9.63
N LEU A 486 -10.06 -8.00 8.36
CA LEU A 486 -10.63 -9.29 7.98
C LEU A 486 -9.80 -10.48 8.50
N LEU A 487 -8.47 -10.42 8.41
CA LEU A 487 -7.59 -11.45 8.97
C LEU A 487 -7.73 -11.58 10.48
N GLU A 488 -7.83 -10.46 11.19
CA GLU A 488 -8.04 -10.44 12.64
C GLU A 488 -9.41 -11.00 13.01
N HIS A 489 -10.47 -10.63 12.28
CA HIS A 489 -11.79 -11.24 12.45
C HIS A 489 -11.78 -12.75 12.25
N ILE A 490 -11.08 -13.25 11.23
CA ILE A 490 -10.92 -14.69 11.00
C ILE A 490 -10.22 -15.35 12.20
N ARG A 491 -9.18 -14.72 12.76
CA ARG A 491 -8.49 -15.23 13.96
C ARG A 491 -9.42 -15.25 15.17
N ASP A 492 -10.30 -14.26 15.32
CA ASP A 492 -11.27 -14.21 16.41
C ASP A 492 -12.25 -15.38 16.39
N LEU A 493 -12.72 -15.77 15.20
CA LEU A 493 -13.59 -16.95 15.03
C LEU A 493 -12.89 -18.22 15.58
N SER A 494 -11.58 -18.34 15.37
CA SER A 494 -10.79 -19.47 15.89
C SER A 494 -10.74 -19.51 17.42
N ALA A 495 -10.65 -18.34 18.08
CA ALA A 495 -10.62 -18.26 19.53
C ALA A 495 -12.00 -18.57 20.14
N GLU A 496 -13.06 -18.14 19.49
CA GLU A 496 -14.45 -18.42 19.89
C GLU A 496 -14.80 -19.90 19.73
N ASP A 497 -14.40 -20.53 18.61
CA ASP A 497 -14.52 -21.98 18.41
C ASP A 497 -13.78 -22.77 19.50
N ALA A 498 -12.54 -22.35 19.84
CA ALA A 498 -11.76 -22.98 20.91
C ALA A 498 -12.40 -22.82 22.30
N ALA A 499 -12.96 -21.63 22.60
CA ALA A 499 -13.67 -21.37 23.84
C ALA A 499 -14.98 -22.19 23.93
N GLY A 500 -15.74 -22.31 22.84
CA GLY A 500 -16.96 -23.11 22.78
C GLY A 500 -16.72 -24.60 23.03
N VAL A 501 -15.61 -25.15 22.52
CA VAL A 501 -15.20 -26.54 22.80
C VAL A 501 -14.87 -26.74 24.29
N LEU A 502 -14.17 -25.78 24.92
CA LEU A 502 -13.87 -25.84 26.35
C LEU A 502 -15.16 -25.80 27.18
N VAL A 503 -16.08 -24.86 26.90
CA VAL A 503 -17.35 -24.74 27.64
C VAL A 503 -18.21 -26.00 27.48
N ASN A 504 -18.33 -26.57 26.28
CA ASN A 504 -19.09 -27.81 26.07
C ASN A 504 -18.45 -29.05 26.72
N THR A 505 -17.13 -29.05 26.92
CA THR A 505 -16.41 -30.13 27.62
C THR A 505 -16.61 -30.06 29.14
N PHE A 506 -16.88 -28.88 29.72
CA PHE A 506 -17.02 -28.68 31.16
C PHE A 506 -18.47 -28.58 31.68
N VAL A 507 -19.49 -28.42 30.83
CA VAL A 507 -20.88 -28.15 31.27
C VAL A 507 -21.87 -29.32 31.06
N SER A 508 -21.47 -30.43 30.42
CA SER A 508 -22.33 -31.63 30.33
C SER A 508 -21.88 -32.73 31.29
N PRO A 509 -22.69 -33.18 32.27
CA PRO A 509 -22.33 -34.35 33.06
C PRO A 509 -22.48 -35.61 32.18
N PRO A 510 -21.53 -36.57 32.25
CA PRO A 510 -21.60 -37.76 31.42
C PRO A 510 -22.71 -38.68 31.93
N VAL A 511 -23.69 -38.95 31.07
CA VAL A 511 -24.58 -40.12 31.25
C VAL A 511 -23.82 -41.35 30.74
N GLY A 512 -23.37 -42.18 31.67
CA GLY A 512 -22.74 -43.48 31.39
C GLY A 512 -21.21 -43.44 31.42
N GLY A 513 -20.64 -44.08 32.45
CA GLY A 513 -19.21 -44.05 32.74
C GLY A 513 -18.32 -44.84 31.77
N PHE A 514 -17.07 -44.37 31.63
CA PHE A 514 -15.79 -45.10 31.55
C PHE A 514 -14.64 -44.08 31.31
N PRO A 515 -13.34 -44.42 31.55
CA PRO A 515 -12.49 -43.66 32.44
C PRO A 515 -11.44 -42.78 31.75
N GLU A 516 -10.68 -42.12 32.62
CA GLU A 516 -9.69 -41.05 32.46
C GLU A 516 -8.62 -41.22 31.37
N ASN A 517 -8.17 -40.06 30.88
CA ASN A 517 -6.93 -39.78 30.13
C ASN A 517 -6.79 -40.30 28.69
N ARG A 518 -7.15 -39.46 27.70
CA ARG A 518 -6.73 -39.63 26.30
C ARG A 518 -5.48 -38.81 25.97
N ASN A 519 -4.35 -39.50 25.97
CA ASN A 519 -3.08 -39.07 25.40
C ASN A 519 -3.10 -39.26 23.86
N ILE A 520 -2.43 -38.40 23.10
CA ILE A 520 -2.49 -38.31 21.62
C ILE A 520 -2.15 -39.64 20.89
N PHE A 521 -1.42 -40.53 21.56
CA PHE A 521 -1.08 -41.88 21.11
C PHE A 521 -2.28 -42.82 20.96
N SER A 522 -3.36 -42.61 21.71
CA SER A 522 -4.59 -43.44 21.61
C SER A 522 -5.35 -43.21 20.31
N ILE A 523 -5.27 -42.02 19.72
CA ILE A 523 -5.89 -41.68 18.43
C ILE A 523 -5.09 -42.30 17.27
N ILE A 524 -3.76 -42.30 17.37
CA ILE A 524 -2.86 -42.96 16.42
C ILE A 524 -3.10 -44.47 16.42
N GLY A 525 -3.26 -45.09 17.60
CA GLY A 525 -3.62 -46.50 17.72
C GLY A 525 -4.99 -46.86 17.12
N TYR A 526 -5.97 -45.97 17.21
CA TYR A 526 -7.31 -46.17 16.64
C TYR A 526 -7.36 -46.04 15.10
N ILE A 527 -6.48 -45.20 14.53
CA ILE A 527 -6.33 -45.05 13.08
C ILE A 527 -5.57 -46.25 12.50
N LEU A 528 -4.55 -46.75 13.21
CA LEU A 528 -3.77 -47.93 12.82
C LEU A 528 -4.61 -49.23 12.90
N SER A 529 -5.49 -49.37 13.90
CA SER A 529 -6.37 -50.55 13.99
C SER A 529 -7.46 -50.57 12.92
N GLY A 530 -7.93 -49.41 12.46
CA GLY A 530 -8.89 -49.28 11.37
C GLY A 530 -8.33 -49.64 9.98
N LEU A 531 -7.01 -49.55 9.79
CA LEU A 531 -6.32 -49.92 8.54
C LEU A 531 -6.02 -51.42 8.43
N SER A 532 -5.82 -52.11 9.56
CA SER A 532 -5.66 -53.58 9.59
C SER A 532 -6.99 -54.30 9.28
N ALA A 533 -8.12 -53.75 9.74
CA ALA A 533 -9.45 -54.35 9.58
C ALA A 533 -10.02 -54.30 8.14
N ARG A 534 -9.36 -53.60 7.19
CA ARG A 534 -9.81 -53.50 5.80
C ARG A 534 -9.10 -54.45 4.83
N THR A 535 -8.29 -55.37 5.34
CA THR A 535 -7.56 -56.38 4.54
C THR A 535 -8.14 -57.79 4.62
N GLN A 536 -9.28 -57.97 5.31
CA GLN A 536 -10.06 -59.21 5.28
C GLN A 536 -11.45 -58.94 4.70
N ASP A 537 -11.50 -58.62 3.41
CA ASP A 537 -12.66 -59.03 2.61
C ASP A 537 -12.21 -59.29 1.18
N SER A 538 -12.31 -60.57 0.80
CA SER A 538 -11.84 -61.12 -0.45
C SER A 538 -12.95 -61.09 -1.51
N ASN A 539 -12.70 -60.35 -2.60
CA ASN A 539 -13.06 -60.64 -3.99
C ASN A 539 -13.44 -59.36 -4.73
N THR A 540 -12.45 -58.76 -5.40
CA THR A 540 -12.58 -58.19 -6.76
C THR A 540 -11.18 -57.76 -7.25
N ASN A 541 -10.89 -58.11 -8.50
CA ASN A 541 -9.60 -57.92 -9.16
C ASN A 541 -9.42 -56.48 -9.65
N ASP A 542 -8.76 -55.63 -8.87
CA ASP A 542 -8.16 -54.38 -9.39
C ASP A 542 -6.88 -54.04 -8.59
N TRP A 543 -5.74 -54.54 -9.08
CA TRP A 543 -4.44 -54.45 -8.41
C TRP A 543 -3.38 -53.72 -9.26
N GLN A 544 -3.71 -52.53 -9.78
CA GLN A 544 -2.70 -51.67 -10.41
C GLN A 544 -2.60 -50.23 -9.88
N ASP A 545 -3.49 -49.77 -8.98
CA ASP A 545 -3.43 -48.41 -8.40
C ASP A 545 -2.98 -48.33 -6.92
N SER A 546 -2.79 -49.47 -6.25
CA SER A 546 -2.46 -49.52 -4.81
C SER A 546 -0.95 -49.57 -4.49
N THR A 547 -0.09 -49.80 -5.48
CA THR A 547 1.38 -49.85 -5.30
C THR A 547 1.99 -48.46 -5.16
N ASN A 548 1.48 -47.45 -5.87
CA ASN A 548 1.94 -46.04 -5.71
C ASN A 548 1.51 -45.42 -4.36
N PHE A 549 0.41 -45.89 -3.76
CA PHE A 549 -0.03 -45.41 -2.45
C PHE A 549 0.82 -46.01 -1.33
N LEU A 550 1.12 -47.30 -1.38
CA LEU A 550 1.90 -48.00 -0.34
C LEU A 550 3.38 -47.59 -0.31
N GLU A 551 4.00 -47.29 -1.45
CA GLU A 551 5.38 -46.74 -1.47
C GLU A 551 5.46 -45.30 -0.93
N SER A 552 4.38 -44.50 -1.05
CA SER A 552 4.31 -43.14 -0.50
C SER A 552 4.00 -43.07 1.02
N VAL A 553 3.61 -44.20 1.62
CA VAL A 553 3.20 -44.33 3.04
C VAL A 553 4.32 -44.93 3.91
N ALA A 554 5.45 -45.34 3.32
CA ALA A 554 6.51 -46.08 4.00
C ALA A 554 7.51 -45.24 4.81
N ASN A 555 7.40 -43.90 4.84
CA ASN A 555 8.32 -43.05 5.62
C ASN A 555 7.62 -42.47 6.88
N PRO A 556 7.95 -42.96 8.10
CA PRO A 556 7.32 -42.53 9.35
C PRO A 556 7.40 -41.02 9.60
N GLU A 557 8.49 -40.36 9.21
CA GLU A 557 8.66 -38.90 9.37
C GLU A 557 7.62 -38.14 8.52
N THR A 558 7.43 -38.56 7.27
CA THR A 558 6.42 -37.95 6.39
C THR A 558 4.99 -38.18 6.87
N MET A 559 4.74 -39.28 7.59
CA MET A 559 3.43 -39.55 8.20
C MET A 559 3.20 -38.65 9.41
N VAL A 560 4.20 -38.46 10.27
CA VAL A 560 4.15 -37.54 11.40
C VAL A 560 3.93 -36.11 10.92
N ASP A 561 4.68 -35.66 9.92
CA ASP A 561 4.52 -34.32 9.34
C ASP A 561 3.13 -34.12 8.75
N ARG A 562 2.59 -35.11 8.01
CA ARG A 562 1.23 -35.07 7.48
C ARG A 562 0.16 -35.07 8.57
N VAL A 563 0.37 -35.79 9.68
CA VAL A 563 -0.56 -35.78 10.82
C VAL A 563 -0.49 -34.45 11.58
N VAL A 564 0.70 -33.89 11.76
CA VAL A 564 0.90 -32.57 12.36
C VAL A 564 0.25 -31.50 11.50
N GLU A 565 0.49 -31.50 10.20
CA GLU A 565 -0.14 -30.60 9.23
C GLU A 565 -1.67 -30.76 9.27
N ALA A 566 -2.20 -31.98 9.16
CA ALA A 566 -3.64 -32.23 9.22
C ALA A 566 -4.25 -31.77 10.56
N THR A 567 -3.52 -31.91 11.67
CA THR A 567 -3.98 -31.47 13.00
C THR A 567 -3.97 -29.95 13.12
N GLN A 568 -2.93 -29.27 12.62
CA GLN A 568 -2.87 -27.81 12.54
C GLN A 568 -4.00 -27.26 11.67
N MET A 569 -4.24 -27.89 10.51
CA MET A 569 -5.31 -27.52 9.57
C MET A 569 -6.71 -27.72 10.17
N ARG A 570 -6.91 -28.75 11.00
CA ARG A 570 -8.18 -28.97 11.72
C ARG A 570 -8.47 -27.90 12.77
N ARG A 571 -7.45 -27.24 13.31
CA ARG A 571 -7.59 -26.15 14.30
C ARG A 571 -7.94 -24.81 13.65
N LEU A 572 -7.84 -24.70 12.33
CA LEU A 572 -8.24 -23.48 11.63
C LEU A 572 -9.76 -23.27 11.72
N PRO A 573 -10.20 -22.01 11.86
CA PRO A 573 -11.61 -21.66 11.89
C PRO A 573 -12.28 -22.05 10.58
N ILE A 574 -13.53 -22.47 10.67
CA ILE A 574 -14.37 -22.74 9.50
C ILE A 574 -15.06 -21.45 9.10
N LEU A 575 -14.79 -20.93 7.90
CA LEU A 575 -15.63 -19.86 7.36
C LEU A 575 -16.92 -20.46 6.81
N SER A 576 -18.04 -19.92 7.27
CA SER A 576 -19.37 -20.25 6.77
C SER A 576 -19.88 -19.05 5.98
N PHE A 577 -19.94 -19.18 4.66
CA PHE A 577 -20.58 -18.17 3.82
C PHE A 577 -22.11 -18.30 3.88
N PRO A 578 -22.87 -17.20 3.76
CA PRO A 578 -24.30 -17.26 3.51
C PRO A 578 -24.61 -18.16 2.30
N THR A 579 -25.68 -18.95 2.40
CA THR A 579 -26.11 -19.87 1.31
C THR A 579 -26.84 -19.16 0.17
N ALA A 580 -27.21 -17.89 0.36
CA ALA A 580 -27.78 -16.98 -0.62
C ALA A 580 -27.61 -15.53 -0.14
N VAL A 581 -27.85 -14.57 -1.03
CA VAL A 581 -28.02 -13.16 -0.64
C VAL A 581 -29.28 -12.98 0.22
N ASP A 582 -29.27 -12.00 1.13
CA ASP A 582 -30.35 -11.76 2.10
C ASP A 582 -31.18 -10.49 1.78
N ASN A 583 -31.11 -10.03 0.53
CA ASN A 583 -31.88 -8.90 -0.03
C ASN A 583 -31.62 -7.57 0.69
N ARG A 584 -30.34 -7.22 0.86
CA ARG A 584 -29.90 -5.89 1.30
C ARG A 584 -29.96 -4.85 0.19
N MET A 585 -29.82 -5.26 -1.07
CA MET A 585 -29.82 -4.37 -2.25
C MET A 585 -30.83 -4.87 -3.29
N GLN A 586 -32.12 -4.74 -2.98
CA GLN A 586 -33.21 -5.29 -3.80
C GLN A 586 -33.53 -4.39 -5.00
N ASP A 587 -33.36 -4.91 -6.21
CA ASP A 587 -33.78 -4.26 -7.46
C ASP A 587 -35.22 -4.67 -7.83
N LEU A 588 -36.14 -3.72 -7.79
CA LEU A 588 -37.55 -3.91 -8.10
C LEU A 588 -37.79 -4.25 -9.58
N ALA A 589 -36.84 -3.93 -10.48
CA ALA A 589 -36.97 -4.19 -11.90
C ALA A 589 -36.79 -5.66 -12.29
N LEU A 590 -36.13 -6.46 -11.45
CA LEU A 590 -35.76 -7.86 -11.73
C LEU A 590 -36.77 -8.89 -11.23
N GLY A 591 -37.82 -8.47 -10.51
CA GLY A 591 -38.75 -9.38 -9.85
C GLY A 591 -38.13 -10.08 -8.63
N THR A 592 -38.96 -10.52 -7.69
CA THR A 592 -38.53 -11.25 -6.48
C THR A 592 -38.14 -12.68 -6.77
#